data_AF-A0A947XX99-F1
#
_entry.id   AF-A0A947XX99-F1
#
_cell.length_a   1.000
_cell.length_b   1.000
_cell.length_c   1.000
_cell.angle_alpha   90.00
_cell.angle_beta   90.00
_cell.angle_gamma   90.00
#
_symmetry.space_group_name_H-M   'P 1'
#
loop_
_entity.id
_entity.type
_entity.pdbx_description
1 polymer ?
#
loop_
_entity_poly.entity_id
_entity_poly.type
_entity_poly.pdbx_seq_one_letter_code
_entity_poly.pdbx_strand_id
1 'polypeptide(L)'
;WNDVSRAQFEAAGLKVLVESAEAGVHLAVSHDGLRTVFFQGHPEYDTVSLLKEYKRDLLLAAAGNLSHWPPFPARYFDRQAQALLTEFARRTQAGETLAFPEALLLPLIDNTWHDTAEAVIGNWIGCVYQVTHRERGLPFMPGIDPNNPLNLE
;
A
#
# COMPACT_ATOMS: atom_id res chain seq x y z
N TRP A 1 -9.36 -5.33 10.94
CA TRP A 1 -8.78 -5.53 9.60
C TRP A 1 -9.92 -5.42 8.61
N ASN A 2 -9.85 -4.50 7.66
CA ASN A 2 -10.84 -4.41 6.58
C ASN A 2 -10.32 -5.24 5.40
N ASP A 3 -10.42 -6.57 5.53
CA ASP A 3 -10.02 -7.50 4.46
C ASP A 3 -11.26 -7.96 3.68
N VAL A 4 -11.21 -7.83 2.36
CA VAL A 4 -12.21 -8.32 1.41
C VAL A 4 -11.60 -9.49 0.66
N SER A 5 -12.18 -10.67 0.85
CA SER A 5 -11.69 -11.90 0.24
C SER A 5 -11.86 -11.92 -1.28
N ARG A 6 -11.04 -12.73 -1.97
CA ARG A 6 -11.21 -13.05 -3.40
C ARG A 6 -12.64 -13.44 -3.74
N ALA A 7 -13.25 -14.33 -2.93
CA ALA A 7 -14.61 -14.79 -3.16
C ALA A 7 -15.63 -13.64 -3.08
N GLN A 8 -15.42 -12.64 -2.23
CA GLN A 8 -16.30 -11.46 -2.16
C GLN A 8 -16.12 -10.56 -3.39
N PHE A 9 -14.90 -10.36 -3.89
CA PHE A 9 -14.66 -9.65 -5.15
C PHE A 9 -15.33 -10.37 -6.33
N GLU A 10 -15.14 -11.68 -6.44
CA GLU A 10 -15.70 -12.50 -7.52
C GLU A 10 -17.23 -12.53 -7.46
N ALA A 11 -17.83 -12.66 -6.27
CA ALA A 11 -19.27 -12.60 -6.09
C ALA A 11 -19.87 -11.22 -6.46
N ALA A 12 -19.08 -10.16 -6.36
CA ALA A 12 -19.45 -8.81 -6.81
C ALA A 12 -19.19 -8.57 -8.32
N GLY A 13 -18.73 -9.57 -9.06
CA GLY A 13 -18.41 -9.46 -10.49
C GLY A 13 -17.12 -8.68 -10.77
N LEU A 14 -16.24 -8.56 -9.78
CA LEU A 14 -14.94 -7.88 -9.90
C LEU A 14 -13.86 -8.88 -10.27
N LYS A 15 -12.87 -8.44 -11.06
CA LYS A 15 -11.74 -9.26 -11.50
C LYS A 15 -10.54 -9.00 -10.59
N VAL A 16 -10.08 -10.02 -9.88
CA VAL A 16 -8.84 -9.96 -9.10
C VAL A 16 -7.65 -10.08 -10.03
N LEU A 17 -6.72 -9.12 -9.98
CA LEU A 17 -5.51 -9.10 -10.82
C LEU A 17 -4.26 -9.51 -10.04
N VAL A 18 -4.15 -9.11 -8.78
CA VAL A 18 -2.98 -9.40 -7.93
C VAL A 18 -3.45 -9.85 -6.56
N GLU A 19 -2.91 -10.97 -6.10
CA GLU A 19 -3.11 -11.49 -4.74
C GLU A 19 -1.81 -12.09 -4.18
N SER A 20 -1.79 -12.27 -2.87
CA SER A 20 -0.75 -12.96 -2.13
C SER A 20 -1.36 -13.99 -1.19
N ALA A 21 -0.70 -15.14 -1.03
CA ALA A 21 -1.11 -16.14 -0.06
C ALA A 21 -1.06 -15.62 1.41
N GLU A 22 -0.20 -14.64 1.69
CA GLU A 22 -0.04 -14.05 3.02
C GLU A 22 -0.94 -12.83 3.22
N ALA A 23 -1.08 -11.97 2.20
CA ALA A 23 -1.72 -10.65 2.33
C ALA A 23 -3.11 -10.55 1.65
N GLY A 24 -3.59 -11.62 1.01
CA GLY A 24 -4.88 -11.62 0.32
C GLY A 24 -4.87 -10.83 -0.99
N VAL A 25 -6.04 -10.36 -1.42
CA VAL A 25 -6.20 -9.60 -2.67
C VAL A 25 -5.54 -8.22 -2.52
N HIS A 26 -4.63 -7.87 -3.42
CA HIS A 26 -3.99 -6.56 -3.44
C HIS A 26 -4.64 -5.61 -4.45
N LEU A 27 -4.93 -6.11 -5.66
CA LEU A 27 -5.47 -5.34 -6.78
C LEU A 27 -6.63 -6.07 -7.43
N ALA A 28 -7.76 -5.39 -7.59
CA ALA A 28 -8.90 -5.85 -8.36
C ALA A 28 -9.46 -4.72 -9.24
N VAL A 29 -10.23 -5.07 -10.26
CA VAL A 29 -10.85 -4.13 -11.19
C VAL A 29 -12.32 -4.47 -11.45
N SER A 30 -13.07 -3.50 -11.96
CA SER A 30 -14.42 -3.71 -12.49
C SER A 30 -14.44 -4.80 -13.58
N HIS A 31 -15.61 -5.38 -13.87
CA HIS A 31 -15.75 -6.45 -14.88
C HIS A 31 -15.16 -6.08 -16.26
N ASP A 32 -15.27 -4.80 -16.63
CA ASP A 32 -14.76 -4.20 -17.87
C ASP A 32 -13.24 -3.95 -17.85
N GLY A 33 -12.58 -4.23 -16.72
CA GLY A 33 -11.14 -4.12 -16.54
C GLY A 33 -10.60 -2.72 -16.30
N LEU A 34 -11.43 -1.66 -16.31
CA LEU A 34 -10.93 -0.29 -16.42
C LEU A 34 -11.60 0.73 -15.50
N ARG A 35 -12.93 0.75 -15.42
CA ARG A 35 -13.67 1.88 -14.85
C ARG A 35 -13.42 2.07 -13.36
N THR A 36 -13.16 0.99 -12.64
CA THR A 36 -12.87 1.06 -11.21
C THR A 36 -11.70 0.14 -10.90
N VAL A 37 -10.72 0.69 -10.18
CA VAL A 37 -9.53 -0.01 -9.70
C VAL A 37 -9.58 0.01 -8.18
N PHE A 38 -9.43 -1.16 -7.57
CA PHE A 38 -9.50 -1.38 -6.12
C PHE A 38 -8.14 -1.80 -5.60
N PHE A 39 -7.67 -1.16 -4.53
CA PHE A 39 -6.46 -1.55 -3.80
C PHE A 39 -6.82 -1.86 -2.34
N GLN A 40 -6.30 -2.96 -1.80
CA GLN A 40 -6.35 -3.24 -0.36
C GLN A 40 -5.03 -2.94 0.36
N GLY A 41 -3.94 -2.73 -0.40
CA GLY A 41 -2.69 -2.20 0.12
C GLY A 41 -2.55 -0.70 -0.15
N HIS A 42 -1.40 -0.16 0.24
CA HIS A 42 -1.08 1.26 0.09
C HIS A 42 0.09 1.49 -0.88
N PRO A 43 -0.08 1.24 -2.19
CA PRO A 43 0.98 1.46 -3.18
C PRO A 43 1.43 2.92 -3.27
N GLU A 44 0.62 3.87 -2.78
CA GLU A 44 0.91 5.29 -2.74
C GLU A 44 1.87 5.71 -1.62
N TYR A 45 2.18 4.81 -0.67
CA TYR A 45 3.02 5.16 0.46
C TYR A 45 4.44 5.52 0.02
N ASP A 46 4.93 6.63 0.56
CA ASP A 46 6.33 6.99 0.49
C ASP A 46 7.15 6.06 1.41
N THR A 47 8.44 6.00 1.13
CA THR A 47 9.51 5.31 1.84
C THR A 47 9.40 5.47 3.36
N VAL A 48 8.98 6.65 3.84
CA VAL A 48 8.92 6.98 5.28
C VAL A 48 7.54 6.79 5.92
N SER A 49 6.50 6.41 5.18
CA SER A 49 5.13 6.32 5.73
C SER A 49 5.04 5.33 6.89
N LEU A 50 5.52 4.10 6.69
CA LEU A 50 5.52 3.07 7.74
C LEU A 50 6.44 3.42 8.91
N LEU A 51 7.57 4.11 8.66
CA LEU A 51 8.43 4.63 9.72
C LEU A 51 7.69 5.64 10.61
N LYS A 52 6.92 6.56 10.02
CA LYS A 52 6.16 7.57 10.78
C LYS A 52 5.09 6.91 11.66
N GLU A 53 4.38 5.91 11.13
CA GLU A 53 3.40 5.13 11.90
C GLU A 53 4.06 4.36 13.03
N TYR A 54 5.13 3.62 12.74
CA TYR A 54 5.87 2.87 13.74
C TYR A 54 6.44 3.79 14.83
N LYS A 55 7.05 4.93 14.45
CA LYS A 55 7.55 5.94 15.39
C LYS A 55 6.44 6.48 16.29
N ARG A 56 5.28 6.83 15.74
CA ARG A 56 4.12 7.30 16.51
C ARG A 56 3.73 6.26 17.56
N ASP A 57 3.53 5.02 17.14
CA ASP A 57 3.04 3.97 18.03
C ASP A 57 4.09 3.59 19.08
N LEU A 58 5.37 3.59 18.71
CA LEU A 58 6.48 3.32 19.63
C LEU A 58 6.56 4.37 20.74
N LEU A 59 6.41 5.65 20.39
CA LEU A 59 6.45 6.75 21.35
C LEU A 59 5.19 6.77 22.23
N LEU A 60 4.02 6.40 21.68
CA LEU A 60 2.81 6.23 22.49
C LEU A 60 2.95 5.09 23.49
N ALA A 61 3.54 3.95 23.08
CA ALA A 61 3.85 2.84 23.99
C ALA A 61 4.84 3.25 25.08
N ALA A 62 5.90 3.98 24.72
CA ALA A 62 6.87 4.51 25.68
C ALA A 62 6.25 5.48 26.70
N ALA A 63 5.24 6.25 26.28
CA ALA A 63 4.49 7.15 27.16
C ALA A 63 3.38 6.44 27.99
N GLY A 64 3.21 5.11 27.84
CA GLY A 64 2.16 4.35 28.51
C GLY A 64 0.76 4.53 27.90
N ASN A 65 0.64 5.18 26.74
CA ASN A 65 -0.61 5.41 26.03
C ASN A 65 -1.04 4.22 25.16
N LEU A 66 -0.15 3.26 24.92
CA LEU A 66 -0.46 1.95 24.33
C LEU A 66 -0.08 0.84 25.30
N SER A 67 -0.89 -0.22 25.33
CA SER A 67 -0.72 -1.37 26.23
C SER A 67 0.44 -2.28 25.86
N HIS A 68 0.96 -2.14 24.65
CA HIS A 68 2.02 -2.98 24.10
C HIS A 68 2.93 -2.16 23.19
N TRP A 69 4.15 -2.68 23.02
CA TRP A 69 5.10 -2.17 22.04
C TRP A 69 4.66 -2.62 20.63
N PRO A 70 4.67 -1.73 19.63
CA PRO A 70 4.24 -2.10 18.29
C PRO A 70 5.17 -3.17 17.70
N PRO A 71 4.64 -4.17 16.98
CA PRO A 71 5.46 -5.09 16.22
C PRO A 71 6.16 -4.34 15.07
N PHE A 72 7.28 -4.88 14.60
CA PHE A 72 7.90 -4.36 13.37
C PHE A 72 6.98 -4.61 12.17
N PRO A 73 6.79 -3.61 11.28
CA PRO A 73 6.14 -3.85 9.99
C PRO A 73 6.92 -4.92 9.22
N ALA A 74 6.20 -5.92 8.73
CA ALA A 74 6.82 -7.06 8.05
C ALA A 74 7.59 -6.59 6.81
N ARG A 75 8.82 -7.08 6.66
CA ARG A 75 9.71 -6.83 5.51
C ARG A 75 10.04 -5.34 5.23
N TYR A 76 9.81 -4.44 6.19
CA TYR A 76 10.13 -3.02 6.04
C TYR A 76 11.49 -2.62 6.63
N PHE A 77 11.77 -3.04 7.87
CA PHE A 77 13.06 -2.79 8.52
C PHE A 77 14.02 -3.97 8.30
N ASP A 78 15.24 -3.67 7.89
CA ASP A 78 16.32 -4.66 7.85
C ASP A 78 16.81 -5.03 9.27
N ARG A 79 17.78 -5.95 9.35
CA ARG A 79 18.30 -6.39 10.66
C ARG A 79 18.99 -5.27 11.43
N GLN A 80 19.64 -4.34 10.75
CA GLN A 80 20.37 -3.25 11.38
C GLN A 80 19.40 -2.22 11.98
N ALA A 81 18.38 -1.82 11.23
CA ALA A 81 17.31 -0.94 11.68
C ALA A 81 16.53 -1.56 12.85
N GLN A 82 16.22 -2.86 12.78
CA GLN A 82 15.58 -3.59 13.88
C GLN A 82 16.44 -3.58 15.15
N ALA A 83 17.77 -3.76 15.03
CA ALA A 83 18.68 -3.71 16.18
C ALA A 83 18.71 -2.30 16.81
N LEU A 84 18.80 -1.24 16.00
CA LEU A 84 18.75 0.15 16.46
C LEU A 84 17.44 0.45 17.21
N LEU A 85 16.31 0.04 16.65
CA LEU A 85 14.98 0.25 17.25
C LEU A 85 14.79 -0.57 18.53
N THR A 86 15.31 -1.79 18.57
CA THR A 86 15.27 -2.65 19.76
C THR A 86 16.07 -2.03 20.90
N GLU A 87 17.27 -1.52 20.62
CA GLU A 87 18.10 -0.86 21.63
C GLU A 87 17.49 0.46 22.10
N PHE A 88 16.94 1.26 21.18
CA PHE A 88 16.18 2.45 21.54
C PHE A 88 15.02 2.11 22.48
N ALA A 89 14.19 1.12 22.12
CA ALA A 89 13.06 0.68 22.93
C ALA A 89 13.50 0.21 24.33
N ARG A 90 14.56 -0.62 24.40
CA ARG A 90 15.11 -1.13 25.66
C ARG A 90 15.57 -0.01 26.59
N ARG A 91 16.30 0.97 26.07
CA ARG A 91 16.82 2.10 26.87
C ARG A 91 15.70 3.05 27.30
N THR A 92 14.74 3.33 26.43
CA THR A 92 13.56 4.11 26.79
C THR A 92 12.75 3.43 27.90
N GLN A 93 12.57 2.11 27.84
CA GLN A 93 11.93 1.34 28.93
C GLN A 93 12.70 1.39 30.25
N ALA A 94 14.03 1.52 30.19
CA ALA A 94 14.87 1.71 31.38
C ALA A 94 14.78 3.13 31.98
N GLY A 95 13.96 4.02 31.40
CA GLY A 95 13.75 5.39 31.86
C GLY A 95 14.67 6.43 31.22
N GLU A 96 15.43 6.07 30.20
CA GLU A 96 16.30 7.02 29.49
C GLU A 96 15.49 7.90 28.52
N THR A 97 15.71 9.22 28.60
CA THR A 97 15.19 10.18 27.62
C THR A 97 16.09 10.20 26.39
N LEU A 98 15.63 9.59 25.31
CA LEU A 98 16.37 9.49 24.05
C LEU A 98 15.59 10.16 22.92
N ALA A 99 16.30 10.83 22.02
CA ALA A 99 15.73 11.23 20.73
C ALA A 99 15.55 9.98 19.85
N PHE A 100 14.44 9.91 19.11
CA PHE A 100 14.21 8.82 18.17
C PHE A 100 15.30 8.83 17.07
N PRO A 101 15.95 7.69 16.76
CA PRO A 101 17.16 7.65 15.92
C PRO A 101 16.86 7.74 14.42
N GLU A 102 16.03 8.70 14.00
CA GLU A 102 15.53 8.83 12.63
C GLU A 102 16.65 8.94 11.60
N ALA A 103 17.66 9.78 11.87
CA ALA A 103 18.79 9.99 10.97
C ALA A 103 19.63 8.72 10.73
N LEU A 104 19.62 7.77 11.67
CA LEU A 104 20.29 6.48 11.53
C LEU A 104 19.43 5.45 10.78
N LEU A 105 18.10 5.63 10.81
CA LEU A 105 17.15 4.71 10.19
C LEU A 105 16.90 5.03 8.72
N LEU A 106 16.80 6.32 8.35
CA LEU A 106 16.47 6.73 6.98
C LEU A 106 17.37 6.09 5.90
N PRO A 107 18.70 5.98 6.08
CA PRO A 107 19.56 5.34 5.07
C PRO A 107 19.39 3.81 4.98
N LEU A 108 18.70 3.18 5.93
CA LEU A 108 18.50 1.73 6.02
C LEU A 108 17.12 1.27 5.53
N ILE A 109 16.26 2.22 5.12
CA ILE A 109 14.91 1.93 4.66
C ILE A 109 14.92 1.96 3.14
N ASP A 110 14.49 0.86 2.56
CA ASP A 110 14.34 0.71 1.11
C ASP A 110 12.84 0.70 0.74
N ASN A 111 12.49 1.41 -0.32
CA ASN A 111 11.14 1.41 -0.85
C ASN A 111 11.06 0.43 -2.02
N THR A 112 10.65 -0.79 -1.72
CA THR A 112 10.60 -1.88 -2.70
C THR A 112 9.34 -1.87 -3.57
N TRP A 113 8.38 -0.97 -3.34
CA TRP A 113 7.07 -0.98 -4.02
C TRP A 113 6.86 0.20 -4.97
N HIS A 114 7.67 1.26 -4.87
CA HIS A 114 7.49 2.50 -5.64
C HIS A 114 7.36 2.27 -7.15
N ASP A 115 8.33 1.61 -7.77
CA ASP A 115 8.37 1.41 -9.23
C ASP A 115 7.16 0.60 -9.73
N THR A 116 6.71 -0.38 -8.93
CA THR A 116 5.55 -1.20 -9.28
C THR A 116 4.26 -0.39 -9.14
N ALA A 117 4.15 0.45 -8.11
CA ALA A 117 3.02 1.35 -7.93
C ALA A 117 2.93 2.36 -9.09
N GLU A 118 4.06 2.97 -9.47
CA GLU A 118 4.13 3.88 -10.61
C GLU A 118 3.71 3.17 -11.91
N ALA A 119 4.21 1.96 -12.17
CA ALA A 119 3.84 1.19 -13.35
C ALA A 119 2.34 0.88 -13.40
N VAL A 120 1.73 0.45 -12.30
CA VAL A 120 0.29 0.13 -12.26
C VAL A 120 -0.56 1.37 -12.54
N ILE A 121 -0.26 2.50 -11.89
CA ILE A 121 -1.01 3.74 -12.08
C ILE A 121 -0.77 4.31 -13.49
N GLY A 122 0.47 4.29 -13.98
CA GLY A 122 0.83 4.72 -15.32
C GLY A 122 0.11 3.92 -16.41
N ASN A 123 0.05 2.59 -16.26
CA ASN A 123 -0.68 1.72 -17.17
C ASN A 123 -2.18 2.03 -17.17
N TRP A 124 -2.78 2.19 -15.99
CA TRP A 124 -4.20 2.54 -15.88
C TRP A 124 -4.52 3.88 -16.55
N ILE A 125 -3.72 4.92 -16.28
CA ILE A 125 -3.85 6.22 -16.94
C ILE A 125 -3.68 6.07 -18.46
N GLY A 126 -2.68 5.30 -18.91
CA GLY A 126 -2.47 5.01 -20.33
C GLY A 126 -3.70 4.39 -21.00
N CYS A 127 -4.32 3.39 -20.36
CA CYS A 127 -5.57 2.80 -20.83
C CYS A 127 -6.71 3.83 -20.89
N VAL A 128 -6.86 4.68 -19.86
CA VAL A 128 -7.87 5.75 -19.85
C VAL A 128 -7.68 6.67 -21.07
N TYR A 129 -6.46 7.10 -21.36
CA TYR A 129 -6.16 7.95 -22.52
C TYR A 129 -6.49 7.30 -23.87
N GLN A 130 -6.36 5.98 -23.98
CA GLN A 130 -6.55 5.26 -25.24
C GLN A 130 -8.03 5.05 -25.59
N VAL A 131 -8.91 4.97 -24.59
CA VAL A 131 -10.30 4.49 -24.80
C VAL A 131 -11.36 5.50 -24.39
N THR A 132 -11.05 6.47 -23.53
CA THR A 132 -12.05 7.43 -23.02
C THR A 132 -12.23 8.62 -23.94
N HIS A 133 -13.44 9.17 -23.97
CA HIS A 133 -13.73 10.34 -24.81
C HIS A 133 -13.14 11.62 -24.20
N ARG A 134 -12.68 12.54 -25.05
CA ARG A 134 -12.17 13.86 -24.59
C ARG A 134 -13.29 14.77 -24.03
N GLU A 135 -14.48 14.66 -24.60
CA GLU A 135 -15.66 15.36 -24.09
C GLU A 135 -16.21 14.66 -22.85
N ARG A 136 -16.23 15.35 -21.72
CA ARG A 136 -16.61 14.81 -20.40
C ARG A 136 -18.01 14.20 -20.32
N GLY A 137 -18.91 14.54 -21.24
CA GLY A 137 -20.27 13.98 -21.30
C GLY A 137 -20.36 12.61 -21.97
N LEU A 138 -19.29 12.15 -22.60
CA LEU A 138 -19.22 10.87 -23.30
C LEU A 138 -18.19 9.98 -22.59
N PRO A 139 -18.51 8.70 -22.28
CA PRO A 139 -17.60 7.85 -21.53
C PRO A 139 -16.42 7.35 -22.37
N PHE A 140 -16.69 6.90 -23.60
CA PHE A 140 -15.70 6.27 -24.48
C PHE A 140 -15.68 6.88 -25.88
N MET A 141 -14.55 6.71 -26.57
CA MET A 141 -14.41 7.09 -27.98
C MET A 141 -15.38 6.30 -28.88
N PRO A 142 -15.78 6.83 -30.05
CA PRO A 142 -16.61 6.09 -30.99
C PRO A 142 -15.99 4.73 -31.37
N GLY A 143 -16.79 3.67 -31.30
CA GLY A 143 -16.36 2.30 -31.66
C GLY A 143 -15.80 1.48 -30.50
N ILE A 144 -15.64 2.05 -29.31
CA ILE A 144 -15.26 1.31 -28.10
C ILE A 144 -16.51 0.67 -27.48
N ASP A 145 -16.47 -0.64 -27.22
CA ASP A 145 -17.52 -1.35 -26.48
C ASP A 145 -17.47 -0.95 -25.00
N PRO A 146 -18.52 -0.33 -24.44
CA PRO A 146 -18.54 0.04 -23.03
C PRO A 146 -18.41 -1.16 -22.07
N ASN A 147 -18.78 -2.38 -22.47
CA ASN A 147 -18.67 -3.57 -21.63
C ASN A 147 -17.30 -4.27 -21.75
N ASN A 148 -16.53 -3.92 -22.78
CA ASN A 148 -15.18 -4.42 -23.01
C ASN A 148 -14.28 -3.35 -23.61
N PRO A 149 -14.02 -2.23 -22.90
CA PRO A 149 -13.33 -1.08 -23.45
C PRO A 149 -11.86 -1.37 -23.78
N LEU A 150 -11.29 -2.41 -23.17
CA LEU A 150 -9.92 -2.86 -23.38
C LEU A 150 -9.81 -4.02 -24.39
N ASN A 151 -10.93 -4.47 -24.97
CA ASN A 151 -10.99 -5.60 -25.91
C ASN A 151 -10.25 -6.85 -25.38
N LEU A 152 -10.50 -7.21 -24.12
CA LEU A 152 -9.92 -8.38 -23.46
C LEU A 152 -10.78 -9.62 -23.76
N GLU A 153 -10.13 -10.77 -23.93
CA GLU A 153 -10.78 -12.09 -24.15
C GLU A 153 -11.43 -12.65 -22.88
#